data_AF-A0A945AW99-F1
#
_entry.id   AF-A0A945AW99-F1
#
_cell.length_a   1.000
_cell.length_b   1.000
_cell.length_c   1.000
_cell.angle_alpha   90.00
_cell.angle_beta   90.00
_cell.angle_gamma   90.00
#
_symmetry.space_group_name_H-M   'P 1'
#
loop_
_entity.id
_entity.type
_entity.pdbx_description
1 polymer ?
#
loop_
_entity_poly.entity_id
_entity_poly.type
_entity_poly.pdbx_seq_one_letter_code
_entity_poly.pdbx_strand_id
1 'polypeptide(L)'
;MLKIKVDDLSAATTVFTTVSEYEINKRAEYGFDKMHSQLESAIDSEIPIQTISYEMHQLGIWLCDNIKGLHLPDNQILAYAMMTDSVLITCDKGLETAAIDAGHDVINPDRPIITQTIRKTDFSLLAQKKVSQLKHRIIAPVQTIKKIPSQTVKKSVRKITWSTFV
;
A
#
# COMPACT_ATOMS: atom_id res chain seq x y z
N MET A 1 -30.41 -8.90 -12.87
CA MET A 1 -28.99 -8.47 -12.83
C MET A 1 -28.16 -9.63 -13.33
N LEU A 2 -27.61 -9.53 -14.54
CA LEU A 2 -26.79 -10.60 -15.15
C LEU A 2 -25.40 -10.56 -14.51
N LYS A 3 -25.18 -11.44 -13.52
CA LYS A 3 -23.84 -11.73 -12.99
C LYS A 3 -23.17 -12.67 -13.98
N ILE A 4 -22.19 -12.17 -14.73
CA ILE A 4 -21.40 -12.98 -15.65
C ILE A 4 -20.47 -13.86 -14.81
N LYS A 5 -20.42 -15.15 -15.14
CA LYS A 5 -19.49 -16.09 -14.52
C LYS A 5 -18.08 -15.69 -14.95
N VAL A 6 -17.23 -15.33 -13.99
CA VAL A 6 -15.79 -15.13 -14.26
C VAL A 6 -15.23 -16.50 -14.70
N ASP A 7 -14.32 -16.48 -15.67
CA ASP A 7 -13.63 -17.69 -16.16
C ASP A 7 -12.94 -18.44 -15.01
N ASP A 8 -12.56 -19.69 -15.26
CA ASP A 8 -11.99 -20.62 -14.28
C ASP A 8 -10.93 -19.98 -13.37
N LEU A 9 -11.31 -19.73 -12.11
CA LEU A 9 -10.47 -19.17 -11.05
C LEU A 9 -9.67 -20.26 -10.32
N SER A 10 -9.67 -21.52 -10.80
CA SER A 10 -8.98 -22.64 -10.15
C SER A 10 -7.47 -22.40 -9.92
N ALA A 11 -6.85 -21.54 -10.72
CA ALA A 11 -5.45 -21.15 -10.59
C ALA A 11 -5.22 -19.86 -9.76
N ALA A 12 -6.29 -19.17 -9.34
CA ALA A 12 -6.20 -17.89 -8.64
C ALA A 12 -6.33 -18.08 -7.12
N THR A 13 -5.39 -17.55 -6.36
CA THR A 13 -5.47 -17.51 -4.89
C THR A 13 -6.12 -16.19 -4.46
N THR A 14 -7.21 -16.28 -3.70
CA THR A 14 -7.80 -15.11 -3.03
C THR A 14 -7.10 -14.90 -1.69
N VAL A 15 -6.74 -13.67 -1.36
CA VAL A 15 -6.02 -13.36 -0.11
C VAL A 15 -6.60 -12.12 0.56
N PHE A 16 -6.53 -12.06 1.89
CA PHE A 16 -6.65 -10.82 2.65
C PHE A 16 -5.26 -10.28 2.98
N THR A 17 -5.14 -8.97 3.20
CA THR A 17 -3.93 -8.42 3.83
C THR A 17 -4.17 -8.21 5.33
N THR A 18 -3.10 -8.20 6.13
CA THR A 18 -3.19 -7.84 7.57
C THR A 18 -3.78 -6.43 7.79
N VAL A 19 -3.65 -5.54 6.80
CA VAL A 19 -4.26 -4.21 6.82
C VAL A 19 -5.78 -4.29 6.57
N SER A 20 -6.22 -5.15 5.66
CA SER A 20 -7.65 -5.41 5.42
C SER A 20 -8.33 -5.95 6.67
N GLU A 21 -7.70 -6.93 7.33
CA GLU A 21 -8.17 -7.47 8.62
C GLU A 21 -8.35 -6.37 9.66
N TYR A 22 -7.33 -5.53 9.84
CA TYR A 22 -7.36 -4.42 10.78
C TYR A 22 -8.48 -3.40 10.48
N GLU A 23 -8.65 -2.98 9.22
CA GLU A 23 -9.70 -2.02 8.85
C GLU A 23 -11.11 -2.60 8.99
N ILE A 24 -11.30 -3.88 8.65
CA ILE A 24 -12.58 -4.55 8.81
C ILE A 24 -12.96 -4.68 10.28
N ASN A 25 -12.01 -5.06 11.14
CA ASN A 25 -12.24 -5.16 12.58
C ASN A 25 -12.62 -3.83 13.24
N LYS A 26 -12.22 -2.68 12.67
CA LYS A 26 -12.68 -1.37 13.16
C LYS A 26 -14.12 -1.03 12.78
N ARG A 27 -14.59 -1.51 11.63
CA ARG A 27 -15.85 -1.04 11.01
C ARG A 27 -16.99 -2.05 11.12
N ALA A 28 -16.70 -3.35 11.18
CA ALA A 28 -17.71 -4.39 11.10
C ALA A 28 -18.31 -4.69 12.48
N GLU A 29 -19.64 -4.56 12.62
CA GLU A 29 -20.40 -5.03 13.80
C GLU A 29 -20.21 -6.53 14.09
N TYR A 30 -19.80 -7.30 13.07
CA TYR A 30 -19.68 -8.75 13.12
C TYR A 30 -18.22 -9.27 13.20
N GLY A 31 -17.21 -8.39 13.14
CA GLY A 31 -15.79 -8.75 13.17
C GLY A 31 -15.27 -9.40 11.88
N PHE A 32 -13.94 -9.37 11.69
CA PHE A 32 -13.27 -9.96 10.53
C PHE A 32 -13.48 -11.48 10.47
N ASP A 33 -13.28 -12.20 11.58
CA ASP A 33 -13.32 -13.67 11.63
C ASP A 33 -14.62 -14.25 11.08
N LYS A 34 -15.77 -13.69 11.50
CA LYS A 34 -17.07 -14.18 11.04
C LYS A 34 -17.27 -13.95 9.54
N MET A 35 -16.86 -12.78 9.04
CA MET A 35 -16.94 -12.44 7.62
C MET A 35 -15.98 -13.33 6.80
N HIS A 36 -14.77 -13.52 7.30
CA HIS A 36 -13.73 -14.35 6.69
C HIS A 36 -14.19 -15.81 6.58
N SER A 37 -14.66 -16.43 7.67
CA SER A 37 -15.18 -17.80 7.63
C SER A 37 -16.41 -17.95 6.72
N GLN A 38 -17.29 -16.93 6.65
CA GLN A 38 -18.44 -16.94 5.75
C GLN A 38 -18.01 -16.90 4.27
N LEU A 39 -16.99 -16.11 3.94
CA LEU A 39 -16.44 -16.07 2.59
C LEU A 39 -15.77 -17.38 2.21
N GLU A 40 -14.91 -17.93 3.08
CA GLU A 40 -14.25 -19.22 2.85
C GLU A 40 -15.27 -20.33 2.61
N SER A 41 -16.32 -20.39 3.41
CA SER A 41 -17.42 -21.34 3.24
C SER A 41 -18.19 -21.14 1.93
N ALA A 42 -18.32 -19.89 1.46
CA ALA A 42 -19.05 -19.58 0.23
C ALA A 42 -18.25 -19.89 -1.05
N ILE A 43 -16.91 -19.78 -0.98
CA ILE A 43 -16.02 -20.08 -2.11
C ILE A 43 -15.43 -21.49 -2.05
N ASP A 44 -15.71 -22.24 -0.97
CA ASP A 44 -15.17 -23.58 -0.70
C ASP A 44 -13.62 -23.61 -0.79
N SER A 45 -12.99 -22.60 -0.19
CA SER A 45 -11.54 -22.41 -0.25
C SER A 45 -11.04 -21.58 0.92
N GLU A 46 -9.82 -21.87 1.38
CA GLU A 46 -9.12 -21.09 2.40
C GLU A 46 -8.65 -19.75 1.81
N ILE A 47 -8.83 -18.66 2.56
CA ILE A 47 -8.38 -17.33 2.18
C ILE A 47 -7.26 -16.92 3.15
N PRO A 48 -5.99 -17.10 2.79
CA PRO A 48 -4.90 -16.75 3.69
C PRO A 48 -4.80 -15.23 3.92
N ILE A 49 -4.34 -14.86 5.11
CA ILE A 49 -4.01 -13.49 5.47
C ILE A 49 -2.52 -13.24 5.22
N GLN A 50 -2.21 -12.24 4.41
CA GLN A 50 -0.87 -11.92 3.93
C GLN A 50 -0.33 -10.66 4.60
N THR A 51 0.92 -10.72 5.04
CA THR A 51 1.59 -9.60 5.72
C THR A 51 2.10 -8.57 4.72
N ILE A 52 1.90 -7.28 5.03
CA ILE A 52 2.51 -6.19 4.28
C ILE A 52 4.03 -6.16 4.52
N SER A 53 4.80 -6.33 3.45
CA SER A 53 6.26 -6.21 3.51
C SER A 53 6.73 -4.76 3.64
N TYR A 54 8.00 -4.57 4.00
CA TYR A 54 8.61 -3.23 4.04
C TYR A 54 8.55 -2.54 2.66
N GLU A 55 8.80 -3.27 1.58
CA GLU A 55 8.72 -2.75 0.22
C GLU A 55 7.32 -2.29 -0.15
N MET A 56 6.30 -3.08 0.19
CA MET A 56 4.89 -2.71 -0.01
C MET A 56 4.53 -1.48 0.80
N HIS A 57 5.04 -1.36 2.03
CA HIS A 57 4.86 -0.16 2.85
C HIS A 57 5.49 1.09 2.20
N GLN A 58 6.73 0.99 1.71
CA GLN A 58 7.39 2.10 1.02
C GLN A 58 6.67 2.51 -0.27
N LEU A 59 6.22 1.52 -1.06
CA LEU A 59 5.39 1.79 -2.24
C LEU A 59 4.09 2.48 -1.84
N GLY A 60 3.42 2.00 -0.78
CA GLY A 60 2.21 2.62 -0.26
C GLY A 60 2.39 4.09 0.12
N ILE A 61 3.50 4.46 0.78
CA ILE A 61 3.81 5.87 1.09
C ILE A 61 3.93 6.66 -0.21
N TRP A 62 4.69 6.15 -1.18
CA TRP A 62 4.84 6.83 -2.47
C TRP A 62 3.49 6.99 -3.19
N LEU A 63 2.62 5.99 -3.15
CA LEU A 63 1.29 6.06 -3.75
C LEU A 63 0.42 7.14 -3.07
N CYS A 64 0.45 7.27 -1.74
CA CYS A 64 -0.24 8.37 -1.03
C CYS A 64 0.19 9.75 -1.53
N ASP A 65 1.50 9.94 -1.76
CA ASP A 65 2.03 11.24 -2.17
C ASP A 65 1.70 11.59 -3.64
N ASN A 66 1.37 10.59 -4.46
CA ASN A 66 1.27 10.74 -5.92
C ASN A 66 -0.14 10.44 -6.47
N ILE A 67 -1.00 9.76 -5.71
CA ILE A 67 -2.37 9.42 -6.12
C ILE A 67 -3.35 10.19 -5.24
N LYS A 68 -4.09 11.07 -5.88
CA LYS A 68 -5.04 11.94 -5.18
C LYS A 68 -6.14 11.11 -4.52
N GLY A 69 -6.36 11.36 -3.23
CA GLY A 69 -7.45 10.73 -2.48
C GLY A 69 -7.10 9.34 -1.91
N LEU A 70 -5.93 8.79 -2.24
CA LEU A 70 -5.41 7.61 -1.56
C LEU A 70 -4.84 8.01 -0.20
N HIS A 71 -5.25 7.32 0.85
CA HIS A 71 -4.81 7.58 2.21
C HIS A 71 -4.40 6.30 2.94
N LEU A 72 -3.77 6.49 4.09
CA LEU A 72 -3.53 5.38 5.01
C LEU A 72 -4.87 4.89 5.59
N PRO A 73 -5.06 3.57 5.75
CA PRO A 73 -4.10 2.51 5.42
C PRO A 73 -4.33 1.85 4.04
N ASP A 74 -5.31 2.29 3.25
CA ASP A 74 -5.67 1.73 1.94
C ASP A 74 -4.52 1.71 0.94
N ASN A 75 -3.60 2.67 1.08
CA ASN A 75 -2.38 2.72 0.29
C ASN A 75 -1.53 1.44 0.36
N GLN A 76 -1.54 0.75 1.50
CA GLN A 76 -0.80 -0.51 1.67
C GLN A 76 -1.53 -1.69 1.01
N ILE A 77 -2.86 -1.67 0.99
CA ILE A 77 -3.68 -2.67 0.28
C ILE A 77 -3.43 -2.56 -1.22
N LEU A 78 -3.47 -1.33 -1.77
CA LEU A 78 -3.16 -1.11 -3.19
C LEU A 78 -1.71 -1.49 -3.52
N ALA A 79 -0.76 -1.11 -2.67
CA ALA A 79 0.65 -1.47 -2.88
C ALA A 79 0.88 -2.98 -2.88
N TYR A 80 0.17 -3.73 -2.02
CA TYR A 80 0.21 -5.19 -2.02
C TYR A 80 -0.23 -5.73 -3.37
N ALA A 81 -1.44 -5.37 -3.82
CA ALA A 81 -2.02 -5.87 -5.05
C ALA A 81 -1.15 -5.55 -6.28
N MET A 82 -0.56 -4.35 -6.32
CA MET A 82 0.38 -3.97 -7.38
C MET A 82 1.69 -4.78 -7.35
N MET A 83 2.22 -5.07 -6.17
CA MET A 83 3.49 -5.81 -6.02
C MET A 83 3.35 -7.31 -6.32
N THR A 84 2.16 -7.87 -6.10
CA THR A 84 1.84 -9.29 -6.33
C THR A 84 1.12 -9.54 -7.65
N ASP A 85 0.93 -8.50 -8.48
CA ASP A 85 0.17 -8.56 -9.73
C ASP A 85 -1.23 -9.15 -9.55
N SER A 86 -1.85 -8.86 -8.40
CA SER A 86 -3.18 -9.35 -8.03
C SER A 86 -4.25 -8.36 -8.44
N VAL A 87 -5.46 -8.83 -8.71
CA VAL A 87 -6.61 -7.93 -8.93
C VAL A 87 -7.13 -7.45 -7.59
N LEU A 88 -7.28 -6.13 -7.41
CA LEU A 88 -7.85 -5.57 -6.20
C LEU A 88 -9.38 -5.74 -6.20
N ILE A 89 -9.94 -6.33 -5.14
CA ILE A 89 -11.40 -6.39 -4.96
C ILE A 89 -11.77 -5.46 -3.81
N THR A 90 -12.60 -4.45 -4.07
CA THR A 90 -12.99 -3.47 -3.03
C THR A 90 -14.37 -2.86 -3.31
N CYS A 91 -15.17 -2.68 -2.27
CA CYS A 91 -16.39 -1.86 -2.32
C CYS A 91 -16.11 -0.38 -2.00
N ASP A 92 -14.90 -0.05 -1.52
CA ASP A 92 -14.51 1.32 -1.22
C ASP A 92 -14.27 2.10 -2.52
N LYS A 93 -15.12 3.10 -2.77
CA LYS A 93 -15.09 3.93 -3.99
C LYS A 93 -13.83 4.80 -4.09
N GLY A 94 -13.27 5.21 -2.95
CA GLY A 94 -12.03 5.99 -2.90
C GLY A 94 -10.85 5.14 -3.32
N LEU A 95 -10.72 3.95 -2.73
CA LEU A 95 -9.68 2.98 -3.09
C LEU A 95 -9.84 2.47 -4.53
N GLU A 96 -11.07 2.24 -4.99
CA GLU A 96 -11.33 1.89 -6.39
C GLU A 96 -10.81 2.98 -7.35
N THR A 97 -11.16 4.24 -7.10
CA THR A 97 -10.71 5.36 -7.93
C THR A 97 -9.20 5.48 -7.92
N ALA A 98 -8.57 5.34 -6.74
CA ALA A 98 -7.12 5.36 -6.60
C ALA A 98 -6.44 4.23 -7.39
N ALA A 99 -7.01 3.01 -7.39
CA ALA A 99 -6.48 1.90 -8.17
C ALA A 99 -6.56 2.16 -9.68
N ILE A 100 -7.69 2.71 -10.15
CA ILE A 100 -7.86 3.12 -11.55
C ILE A 100 -6.84 4.19 -11.94
N ASP A 101 -6.65 5.21 -11.10
CA ASP A 101 -5.68 6.29 -11.31
C ASP A 101 -4.23 5.77 -11.27
N ALA A 102 -3.96 4.74 -10.46
CA ALA A 102 -2.69 4.01 -10.45
C ALA A 102 -2.46 3.15 -11.69
N GLY A 103 -3.50 2.96 -12.53
CA GLY A 103 -3.47 2.03 -13.66
C GLY A 103 -3.50 0.55 -13.26
N HIS A 104 -4.00 0.24 -12.06
CA HIS A 104 -4.07 -1.12 -11.52
C HIS A 104 -5.47 -1.73 -11.69
N ASP A 105 -5.53 -3.05 -11.88
CA ASP A 105 -6.80 -3.77 -12.06
C ASP A 105 -7.59 -3.82 -10.75
N VAL A 106 -8.86 -3.42 -10.83
CA VAL A 106 -9.77 -3.38 -9.68
C VAL A 106 -11.18 -3.85 -10.06
N ILE A 107 -11.81 -4.59 -9.15
CA ILE A 107 -13.19 -5.03 -9.24
C ILE A 107 -13.94 -4.43 -8.05
N ASN A 108 -15.03 -3.71 -8.34
CA ASN A 108 -15.97 -3.26 -7.33
C ASN A 108 -17.28 -4.07 -7.42
N PRO A 109 -17.56 -4.98 -6.46
CA PRO A 109 -18.76 -5.79 -6.43
C PRO A 109 -20.07 -5.01 -6.31
N ASP A 110 -20.03 -3.77 -5.81
CA ASP A 110 -21.23 -2.91 -5.69
C ASP A 110 -21.67 -2.34 -7.04
N ARG A 111 -20.82 -2.43 -8.08
CA ARG A 111 -21.19 -1.92 -9.41
C ARG A 111 -22.15 -2.89 -10.11
N PRO A 112 -23.23 -2.36 -10.73
CA PRO A 112 -24.24 -3.18 -11.42
C PRO A 112 -23.70 -3.87 -12.69
N ILE A 113 -22.60 -3.34 -13.25
CA ILE A 113 -21.88 -3.91 -14.39
C ILE A 113 -20.41 -3.99 -14.00
N ILE A 114 -19.88 -5.21 -13.96
CA ILE A 114 -18.45 -5.47 -13.79
C ILE A 114 -17.87 -5.60 -15.20
N THR A 115 -17.53 -4.49 -15.85
CA THR A 115 -16.75 -4.54 -17.10
C THR A 115 -15.28 -4.78 -16.73
N GLN A 116 -14.87 -6.05 -16.72
CA GLN A 116 -13.46 -6.42 -16.65
C GLN A 116 -12.78 -6.05 -17.98
N THR A 117 -12.19 -4.87 -18.03
CA THR A 117 -11.07 -4.67 -18.96
C THR A 117 -9.81 -4.92 -18.13
N ILE A 118 -9.39 -6.19 -18.05
CA ILE A 118 -8.11 -6.56 -17.41
C ILE A 118 -7.03 -5.85 -18.22
N ARG A 119 -6.51 -4.75 -17.70
CA ARG A 119 -5.40 -4.05 -18.32
C ARG A 119 -4.15 -4.73 -17.78
N LYS A 120 -3.68 -5.76 -18.49
CA LYS A 120 -2.30 -6.24 -18.34
C LYS A 120 -1.38 -5.03 -18.55
N THR A 121 -0.93 -4.43 -17.45
CA THR A 121 -0.06 -3.26 -17.47
C THR A 121 1.29 -3.67 -16.93
N ASP A 122 2.37 -3.18 -17.55
CA ASP A 122 3.75 -3.30 -17.03
C ASP A 122 3.96 -2.47 -15.74
N PHE A 123 2.89 -2.07 -15.06
CA PHE A 123 2.95 -1.15 -13.92
C PHE A 123 3.50 -1.81 -12.68
N SER A 124 3.30 -3.12 -12.50
CA SER A 124 3.98 -3.95 -11.51
C SER A 124 5.51 -3.91 -11.72
N LEU A 125 5.97 -3.93 -12.97
CA LEU A 125 7.39 -3.80 -13.35
C LEU A 125 7.93 -2.38 -13.09
N LEU A 126 7.12 -1.35 -13.34
CA LEU A 126 7.40 0.04 -12.98
C LEU A 126 7.47 0.25 -11.46
N ALA A 127 6.54 -0.34 -10.70
CA ALA A 127 6.51 -0.32 -9.24
C ALA A 127 7.74 -1.02 -8.66
N GLN A 128 8.09 -2.21 -9.17
CA GLN A 128 9.33 -2.91 -8.80
C GLN A 128 10.58 -2.09 -9.12
N LYS A 129 10.62 -1.44 -10.29
CA LYS A 129 11.72 -0.53 -10.67
C LYS A 129 11.79 0.68 -9.75
N LYS A 130 10.66 1.24 -9.32
CA LYS A 130 10.59 2.34 -8.36
C LYS A 130 11.03 1.92 -6.96
N VAL A 131 10.61 0.75 -6.49
CA VAL A 131 11.07 0.15 -5.23
C VAL A 131 12.59 -0.07 -5.29
N SER A 132 13.12 -0.60 -6.39
CA SER A 132 14.57 -0.73 -6.61
C SER A 132 15.29 0.64 -6.56
N GLN A 133 14.74 1.67 -7.19
CA GLN A 133 15.28 3.04 -7.11
C GLN A 133 15.26 3.59 -5.69
N LEU A 134 14.21 3.32 -4.90
CA LEU A 134 14.12 3.71 -3.50
C LEU A 134 15.15 2.95 -2.65
N LYS A 135 15.33 1.64 -2.87
CA LYS A 135 16.39 0.83 -2.23
C LYS A 135 17.77 1.44 -2.51
N HIS A 136 18.05 1.83 -3.75
CA HIS A 136 19.33 2.45 -4.10
C HIS A 136 19.52 3.85 -3.48
N ARG A 137 18.46 4.60 -3.20
CA ARG A 137 18.56 5.88 -2.46
C ARG A 137 18.84 5.69 -0.96
N ILE A 138 18.33 4.62 -0.38
CA ILE A 138 18.56 4.28 1.05
C ILE A 138 19.95 3.66 1.24
N ILE A 139 20.42 2.85 0.28
CA ILE A 139 21.72 2.15 0.33
C ILE A 139 22.86 3.01 -0.24
N ALA A 140 22.57 4.04 -1.04
CA ALA A 140 23.59 5.02 -1.39
C ALA A 140 24.21 5.52 -0.08
N PRO A 141 25.53 5.34 0.13
CA PRO A 141 26.15 5.77 1.35
C PRO A 141 25.83 7.25 1.47
N VAL A 142 25.23 7.66 2.58
CA VAL A 142 25.21 9.04 3.04
C VAL A 142 26.60 9.55 2.70
N GLN A 143 26.70 10.43 1.69
CA GLN A 143 27.99 10.89 1.21
C GLN A 143 28.71 11.36 2.46
N THR A 144 29.79 10.65 2.79
CA THR A 144 30.62 10.95 3.95
C THR A 144 30.90 12.42 3.80
N ILE A 145 30.32 13.23 4.69
CA ILE A 145 30.59 14.67 4.74
C ILE A 145 32.10 14.73 4.82
N LYS A 146 32.75 15.11 3.72
CA LYS A 146 34.20 15.31 3.71
C LYS A 146 34.41 16.34 4.80
N LYS A 147 35.01 15.91 5.92
CA LYS A 147 35.47 16.80 6.97
C LYS A 147 36.29 17.88 6.27
N ILE A 148 35.71 19.06 6.16
CA ILE A 148 36.45 20.26 5.79
C ILE A 148 37.56 20.36 6.85
N PRO A 149 38.85 20.45 6.47
CA PRO A 149 39.91 20.63 7.43
C PRO A 149 39.59 21.89 8.24
N SER A 150 39.52 21.73 9.55
CA SER A 150 39.15 22.77 10.51
C SER A 150 40.03 24.00 10.34
N GLN A 151 39.53 25.02 9.64
CA GLN A 151 40.05 26.36 9.82
C GLN A 151 39.59 26.88 11.17
N THR A 152 40.55 27.39 11.93
CA THR A 152 40.46 27.75 13.34
C THR A 152 39.46 28.89 13.55
N VAL A 153 38.19 28.56 13.80
CA VAL A 153 37.21 29.56 14.26
C VAL A 153 37.48 29.80 15.76
N LYS A 154 38.01 30.98 16.09
CA LYS A 154 38.13 31.46 17.48
C LYS A 154 36.75 31.42 18.15
N LYS A 155 36.59 30.56 19.17
CA LYS A 155 35.41 30.52 20.02
C LYS A 155 35.27 31.86 20.76
N SER A 156 34.26 32.64 20.43
CA SER A 156 33.71 33.65 21.34
C SER A 156 32.79 32.93 22.33
N VAL A 157 33.29 32.64 23.52
CA VAL A 157 32.49 32.08 24.62
C VAL A 157 31.80 33.25 25.32
N ARG A 158 30.52 33.50 25.03
CA ARG A 158 29.66 34.28 25.93
C ARG A 158 29.06 33.32 26.96
N LYS A 159 29.37 33.55 28.23
CA LYS A 159 28.87 32.79 29.38
C LYS A 159 27.40 33.15 29.59
N ILE A 160 26.49 32.19 29.48
CA ILE A 160 25.06 32.39 29.81
C ILE A 160 24.94 32.33 31.34
N THR A 161 24.37 33.38 31.94
CA THR A 161 24.01 33.45 33.37
C THR A 161 22.49 33.35 33.55
N TRP A 162 22.07 32.60 34.58
CA TRP A 162 20.68 32.20 34.88
C TRP A 162 19.69 33.31 35.27
N SER A 163 20.03 34.60 35.08
CA SER A 163 19.12 35.73 35.35
C SER A 163 18.24 36.12 34.16
N THR A 164 18.16 35.29 33.12
CA THR A 164 17.48 35.63 31.84
C THR A 164 16.10 34.98 31.71
N PHE A 165 15.61 34.31 32.74
CA PHE A 165 14.27 33.75 32.81
C PHE A 165 13.60 34.28 34.09
N VAL A 166 13.09 35.50 34.02
CA VAL A 166 12.06 36.03 34.93
C VAL A 166 10.80 36.21 34.11
#